data_AF-A0A395T0U9-F1
#
_entry.id   AF-A0A395T0U9-F1
#
_cell.length_a   1.000
_cell.length_b   1.000
_cell.length_c   1.000
_cell.angle_alpha   90.00
_cell.angle_beta   90.00
_cell.angle_gamma   90.00
#
_symmetry.space_group_name_H-M   'P 1'
#
loop_
_entity.id
_entity.type
_entity.pdbx_description
1 polymer ?
#
loop_
_entity_poly.entity_id
_entity_poly.type
_entity_poly.pdbx_seq_one_letter_code
_entity_poly.pdbx_strand_id
1 'polypeptide(L)'
;MNTTLYRANFGLEPSIRTTIQSKPTDITNHRLEPSDYSVTFTVILSDGKWTTIPERSLQATNPRLVYAYWNSFAGGRCAVTRYDMWHPFNILGHRKSKTGSDILYKVQWVGYNKKEATWETGQHLAAMSGELKQAYDEANHPQQR
;
A
#
# COMPACT_ATOMS: atom_id res chain seq x y z
N MET A 1 11.68 16.28 2.93
CA MET A 1 11.07 14.98 2.57
C MET A 1 9.60 15.19 2.26
N ASN A 2 9.21 15.22 0.98
CA ASN A 2 7.80 15.40 0.62
C ASN A 2 7.17 14.03 0.39
N THR A 3 6.82 13.35 1.50
CA THR A 3 6.28 11.97 1.53
C THR A 3 4.87 11.82 0.93
N THR A 4 4.29 12.91 0.43
CA THR A 4 2.89 13.01 0.01
C THR A 4 2.69 12.62 -1.46
N LEU A 5 3.74 12.69 -2.30
CA LEU A 5 3.64 12.43 -3.74
C LEU A 5 3.62 10.93 -4.10
N TYR A 6 4.33 10.07 -3.36
CA TYR A 6 4.39 8.62 -3.65
C TYR A 6 3.16 7.83 -3.21
N ARG A 7 2.21 8.48 -2.52
CA ARG A 7 0.90 7.90 -2.16
C ARG A 7 -0.08 7.88 -3.35
N ALA A 8 0.17 8.67 -4.40
CA ALA A 8 -0.90 9.22 -5.23
C ALA A 8 -1.15 8.51 -6.57
N ASN A 9 -0.17 7.81 -7.16
CA ASN A 9 -0.29 7.37 -8.56
C ASN A 9 -0.87 5.97 -8.75
N PHE A 10 -1.09 5.19 -7.68
CA PHE A 10 -1.51 3.77 -7.82
C PHE A 10 -2.84 3.39 -7.16
N GLY A 11 -3.72 4.34 -6.83
CA GLY A 11 -4.98 3.90 -6.20
C GLY A 11 -5.97 4.97 -5.81
N LEU A 12 -5.99 6.09 -6.51
CA LEU A 12 -7.14 6.98 -6.44
C LEU A 12 -7.52 7.33 -7.87
N GLU A 13 -8.43 6.54 -8.44
CA GLU A 13 -9.30 7.07 -9.48
C GLU A 13 -9.76 8.46 -9.04
N PRO A 14 -9.70 9.50 -9.89
CA PRO A 14 -10.14 10.85 -9.54
C PRO A 14 -11.55 10.88 -8.95
N SER A 15 -12.39 9.90 -9.31
CA SER A 15 -13.71 9.68 -8.72
C SER A 15 -13.64 9.46 -7.20
N ILE A 16 -12.72 8.65 -6.67
CA ILE A 16 -12.65 8.35 -5.22
C ILE A 16 -12.20 9.56 -4.41
N ARG A 17 -11.32 10.43 -4.96
CA ARG A 17 -10.97 11.72 -4.30
C ARG A 17 -12.17 12.64 -4.15
N THR A 18 -13.18 12.48 -5.01
CA THR A 18 -14.34 13.37 -5.09
C THR A 18 -15.57 12.80 -4.38
N THR A 19 -15.59 11.50 -4.06
CA THR A 19 -16.80 10.82 -3.55
C THR A 19 -16.88 10.71 -2.03
N ILE A 20 -15.79 10.93 -1.28
CA ILE A 20 -15.81 10.73 0.18
C ILE A 20 -15.69 12.08 0.89
N GLN A 21 -16.82 12.76 1.04
CA GLN A 21 -16.94 13.99 1.82
C GLN A 21 -16.83 13.72 3.34
N SER A 22 -17.05 12.46 3.76
CA SER A 22 -17.14 12.02 5.16
C SER A 22 -16.03 11.03 5.52
N LYS A 23 -15.41 11.16 6.69
CA LYS A 23 -14.23 10.34 7.08
C LYS A 23 -14.63 8.87 7.36
N PRO A 24 -13.87 7.86 6.87
CA PRO A 24 -14.06 6.47 7.27
C PRO A 24 -13.82 6.26 8.77
N THR A 25 -14.76 5.61 9.45
CA THR A 25 -14.75 5.35 10.89
C THR A 25 -14.51 3.89 11.22
N ASP A 26 -15.14 2.96 10.49
CA ASP A 26 -15.04 1.52 10.75
C ASP A 26 -15.03 0.68 9.47
N ILE A 27 -14.42 -0.51 9.51
CA ILE A 27 -14.52 -1.53 8.44
C ILE A 27 -15.46 -2.63 8.93
N THR A 28 -16.57 -2.83 8.22
CA THR A 28 -17.57 -3.85 8.57
C THR A 28 -17.39 -5.15 7.81
N ASN A 29 -16.82 -5.10 6.61
CA ASN A 29 -16.61 -6.28 5.78
C ASN A 29 -15.44 -6.12 4.81
N HIS A 30 -14.96 -7.22 4.26
CA HIS A 30 -14.01 -7.25 3.15
C HIS A 30 -14.50 -8.17 2.02
N ARG A 31 -14.17 -7.81 0.78
CA ARG A 31 -14.34 -8.64 -0.41
C ARG A 31 -12.98 -8.93 -1.02
N LEU A 32 -12.72 -10.20 -1.27
CA LEU A 32 -11.53 -10.68 -1.97
C LEU A 32 -11.77 -10.58 -3.48
N GLU A 33 -10.78 -10.09 -4.22
CA GLU A 33 -10.73 -10.13 -5.69
C GLU A 33 -9.58 -11.06 -6.10
N PRO A 34 -9.86 -12.35 -6.39
CA PRO A 34 -8.81 -13.34 -6.63
C PRO A 34 -8.05 -13.11 -7.94
N SER A 35 -8.66 -12.42 -8.90
CA SER A 35 -8.07 -12.17 -10.22
C SER A 35 -6.80 -11.32 -10.15
N ASP A 36 -6.72 -10.43 -9.15
CA ASP A 36 -5.59 -9.52 -8.96
C ASP A 36 -5.06 -9.51 -7.52
N TYR A 37 -5.44 -10.50 -6.69
CA TYR A 37 -5.03 -10.62 -5.30
C TYR A 37 -5.28 -9.35 -4.45
N SER A 38 -6.29 -8.55 -4.82
CA SER A 38 -6.66 -7.33 -4.10
C SER A 38 -7.82 -7.57 -3.13
N VAL A 39 -8.00 -6.60 -2.23
CA VAL A 39 -9.08 -6.59 -1.24
C VAL A 39 -9.78 -5.25 -1.29
N THR A 40 -11.11 -5.28 -1.18
CA THR A 40 -11.93 -4.10 -1.04
C THR A 40 -12.70 -4.15 0.28
N PHE A 41 -12.75 -3.04 1.01
CA PHE A 41 -13.46 -2.94 2.29
C PHE A 41 -14.82 -2.30 2.12
N THR A 42 -15.82 -2.81 2.83
CA THR A 42 -17.03 -2.07 3.17
C THR A 42 -16.74 -1.27 4.43
N VAL A 43 -16.88 0.06 4.36
CA VAL A 43 -16.59 0.97 5.47
C VAL A 43 -17.82 1.77 5.85
N ILE A 44 -17.92 2.10 7.14
CA ILE A 44 -18.86 3.10 7.66
C ILE A 44 -18.15 4.45 7.67
N LEU A 45 -18.88 5.49 7.26
CA LEU A 45 -18.44 6.87 7.26
C LEU A 45 -18.98 7.61 8.49
N SER A 46 -18.39 8.77 8.79
CA SER A 46 -18.80 9.60 9.93
C SER A 46 -20.25 10.12 9.87
N ASP A 47 -20.86 10.13 8.69
CA ASP A 47 -22.28 10.49 8.50
C ASP A 47 -23.24 9.28 8.63
N GLY A 48 -22.71 8.12 9.02
CA GLY A 48 -23.48 6.88 9.19
C GLY A 48 -23.75 6.12 7.88
N LYS A 49 -23.37 6.67 6.72
CA LYS A 49 -23.47 5.95 5.45
C LYS A 49 -22.36 4.91 5.34
N TRP A 50 -22.56 3.92 4.48
CA TRP A 50 -21.53 2.97 4.12
C TRP A 50 -21.09 3.15 2.67
N THR A 51 -19.85 2.79 2.39
CA THR A 51 -19.30 2.77 1.04
C THR A 51 -18.24 1.68 0.90
N THR A 52 -17.80 1.45 -0.33
CA THR A 52 -16.83 0.42 -0.67
C THR A 52 -15.53 1.10 -1.11
N ILE A 53 -14.41 0.76 -0.47
CA ILE A 53 -13.09 1.40 -0.70
C ILE A 53 -12.02 0.32 -0.89
N PRO A 54 -11.18 0.42 -1.93
CA PRO A 54 -10.02 -0.48 -2.07
C PRO A 54 -9.09 -0.41 -0.85
N GLU A 55 -8.55 -1.56 -0.43
CA GLU A 55 -7.64 -1.66 0.71
C GLU A 55 -6.47 -0.67 0.62
N ARG A 56 -5.86 -0.58 -0.57
CA ARG A 56 -4.78 0.36 -0.87
C ARG A 56 -5.20 1.81 -0.63
N SER A 57 -6.38 2.21 -1.12
CA SER A 57 -6.89 3.58 -1.00
C SER A 57 -7.15 3.93 0.47
N LEU A 58 -7.74 3.00 1.23
CA LEU A 58 -7.96 3.20 2.66
C LEU A 58 -6.66 3.22 3.45
N GLN A 59 -5.64 2.43 3.07
CA GLN A 59 -4.32 2.50 3.70
C GLN A 59 -3.61 3.83 3.42
N ALA A 60 -3.84 4.44 2.27
CA ALA A 60 -3.25 5.74 1.93
C ALA A 60 -3.81 6.88 2.82
N THR A 61 -5.11 6.84 3.12
CA THR A 61 -5.82 7.88 3.88
C THR A 61 -5.89 7.59 5.38
N ASN A 62 -6.29 6.37 5.75
CA ASN A 62 -6.57 5.93 7.12
C ASN A 62 -5.88 4.58 7.45
N PRO A 63 -4.53 4.50 7.41
CA PRO A 63 -3.80 3.23 7.58
C PRO A 63 -4.08 2.51 8.91
N ARG A 64 -4.34 3.27 9.99
CA ARG A 64 -4.66 2.69 11.30
C ARG A 64 -5.88 1.79 11.25
N LEU A 65 -6.89 2.14 10.44
CA LEU A 65 -8.13 1.39 10.35
C LEU A 65 -7.89 0.04 9.65
N VAL A 66 -7.13 0.03 8.57
CA VAL A 66 -6.72 -1.19 7.85
C VAL A 66 -5.94 -2.13 8.78
N TYR A 67 -4.96 -1.61 9.51
CA TYR A 67 -4.15 -2.45 10.41
C TYR A 67 -4.95 -2.99 11.59
N ALA A 68 -5.82 -2.17 12.19
CA ALA A 68 -6.69 -2.62 13.28
C ALA A 68 -7.64 -3.73 12.81
N TYR A 69 -8.22 -3.58 11.62
CA TYR A 69 -9.10 -4.58 11.03
C TYR A 69 -8.37 -5.92 10.83
N TRP A 70 -7.22 -5.93 10.16
CA TRP A 70 -6.50 -7.18 9.94
C TRP A 70 -5.97 -7.80 11.23
N ASN A 71 -5.50 -7.00 12.19
CA ASN A 71 -5.03 -7.49 13.47
C ASN A 71 -6.14 -8.09 14.35
N SER A 72 -7.42 -7.86 14.02
CA SER A 72 -8.55 -8.49 14.72
C SER A 72 -8.69 -9.98 14.38
N PHE A 73 -8.10 -10.43 13.26
CA PHE A 73 -8.11 -11.83 12.85
C PHE A 73 -6.86 -12.55 13.34
N ALA A 74 -7.03 -13.77 13.85
CA ALA A 74 -5.91 -14.64 14.16
C ALA A 74 -5.09 -14.91 12.87
N GLY A 75 -3.79 -14.59 12.91
CA GLY A 75 -2.90 -14.72 11.74
C GLY A 75 -2.95 -13.55 10.75
N GLY A 76 -3.73 -12.50 11.04
CA GLY A 76 -3.75 -11.27 10.25
C GLY A 76 -4.30 -11.43 8.83
N ARG A 77 -3.96 -10.48 7.97
CA ARG A 77 -4.39 -10.44 6.56
C ARG A 77 -4.10 -11.74 5.82
N CYS A 78 -2.87 -12.26 5.92
CA CYS A 78 -2.44 -13.43 5.17
C CYS A 78 -3.32 -14.67 5.46
N ALA A 79 -3.63 -14.91 6.73
CA ALA A 79 -4.47 -16.05 7.12
C ALA A 79 -5.91 -15.92 6.59
N VAL A 80 -6.44 -14.70 6.54
CA VAL A 80 -7.80 -14.42 6.07
C VAL A 80 -7.90 -14.49 4.54
N THR A 81 -6.96 -13.89 3.82
CA THR A 81 -7.03 -13.81 2.35
C THR A 81 -6.50 -15.08 1.67
N ARG A 82 -5.59 -15.81 2.32
CA ARG A 82 -4.83 -16.94 1.74
C ARG A 82 -4.09 -16.61 0.45
N TYR A 83 -3.82 -15.33 0.21
CA TYR A 83 -3.08 -14.87 -0.95
C TYR A 83 -1.58 -15.07 -0.73
N ASP A 84 -0.93 -15.60 -1.75
CA ASP A 84 0.51 -15.83 -1.85
C ASP A 84 1.22 -14.77 -2.73
N MET A 85 0.47 -13.79 -3.22
CA MET A 85 0.98 -12.63 -3.94
C MET A 85 0.73 -11.33 -3.17
N TRP A 86 1.74 -10.45 -3.18
CA TRP A 86 1.71 -9.17 -2.46
C TRP A 86 1.87 -7.99 -3.41
N HIS A 87 1.25 -6.88 -3.03
CA HIS A 87 1.33 -5.63 -3.78
C HIS A 87 2.23 -4.61 -3.06
N PRO A 88 3.25 -4.07 -3.74
CA PRO A 88 4.01 -2.95 -3.22
C PRO A 88 3.10 -1.74 -2.94
N PHE A 89 3.12 -1.23 -1.72
CA PHE A 89 2.38 -0.04 -1.31
C PHE A 89 3.24 1.22 -1.39
N ASN A 90 4.46 1.17 -0.85
CA ASN A 90 5.35 2.31 -0.79
C ASN A 90 6.81 1.87 -0.64
N ILE A 91 7.76 2.70 -1.05
CA ILE A 91 9.19 2.50 -0.79
C ILE A 91 9.61 3.42 0.36
N LEU A 92 10.04 2.81 1.46
CA LEU A 92 10.42 3.50 2.69
C LEU A 92 11.87 4.00 2.69
N GLY A 93 12.70 3.50 1.78
CA GLY A 93 14.11 3.83 1.68
C GLY A 93 14.85 2.91 0.72
N HIS A 94 16.11 3.22 0.44
CA HIS A 94 17.02 2.37 -0.31
C HIS A 94 18.38 2.28 0.38
N ARG A 95 19.16 1.24 0.06
CA ARG A 95 20.55 1.11 0.49
C ARG A 95 21.35 0.30 -0.52
N LYS A 96 22.69 0.47 -0.54
CA LYS A 96 23.57 -0.45 -1.27
C LYS A 96 23.58 -1.82 -0.61
N SER A 97 23.65 -2.86 -1.42
CA SER A 97 23.87 -4.23 -0.96
C SER A 97 25.21 -4.33 -0.25
N LYS A 98 25.32 -5.25 0.72
CA LYS A 98 26.59 -5.53 1.41
C LYS A 98 27.54 -6.36 0.56
N THR A 99 27.01 -7.10 -0.41
CA THR A 99 27.74 -8.13 -1.17
C THR A 99 27.89 -7.79 -2.65
N GLY A 100 27.52 -6.57 -3.06
CA GLY A 100 27.56 -6.16 -4.47
C GLY A 100 27.20 -4.69 -4.67
N SER A 101 27.16 -4.26 -5.93
CA SER A 101 26.80 -2.90 -6.34
C SER A 101 25.29 -2.62 -6.38
N ASP A 102 24.46 -3.63 -6.13
CA ASP A 102 23.01 -3.51 -6.27
C ASP A 102 22.39 -2.60 -5.21
N ILE A 103 21.30 -1.93 -5.60
CA ILE A 103 20.45 -1.16 -4.68
C ILE A 103 19.31 -2.06 -4.20
N LEU A 104 19.14 -2.13 -2.88
CA LEU A 104 18.01 -2.74 -2.20
C LEU A 104 17.01 -1.66 -1.78
N TYR A 105 15.73 -1.96 -1.90
CA TYR A 105 14.61 -1.05 -1.61
C TYR A 105 13.80 -1.61 -0.44
N LYS A 106 13.50 -0.78 0.56
CA LYS A 106 12.66 -1.19 1.68
C LYS A 106 11.20 -0.99 1.32
N VAL A 107 10.50 -2.06 0.95
CA VAL A 107 9.14 -2.04 0.41
C VAL A 107 8.13 -2.27 1.53
N GLN A 108 7.20 -1.33 1.70
CA GLN A 108 5.97 -1.53 2.45
C GLN A 108 4.93 -2.19 1.55
N TRP A 109 4.14 -3.11 2.11
CA TRP A 109 3.13 -3.88 1.40
C TRP A 109 1.70 -3.35 1.66
N VAL A 110 0.78 -3.58 0.70
CA VAL A 110 -0.65 -3.32 0.88
C VAL A 110 -1.19 -4.25 1.97
N GLY A 111 -1.93 -3.69 2.92
CA GLY A 111 -2.49 -4.38 4.09
C GLY A 111 -1.55 -4.49 5.28
N TYR A 112 -0.27 -4.14 5.11
CA TYR A 112 0.75 -4.32 6.15
C TYR A 112 1.37 -3.00 6.59
N ASN A 113 1.79 -2.97 7.86
CA ASN A 113 2.37 -1.78 8.46
C ASN A 113 3.86 -1.64 8.08
N LYS A 114 4.46 -0.47 8.33
CA LYS A 114 5.85 -0.17 7.96
C LYS A 114 6.90 -1.08 8.64
N LYS A 115 6.57 -1.73 9.75
CA LYS A 115 7.48 -2.64 10.47
C LYS A 115 7.59 -3.99 9.76
N GLU A 116 6.59 -4.35 8.97
CA GLU A 116 6.51 -5.58 8.17
C GLU A 116 7.09 -5.37 6.75
N ALA A 117 7.70 -4.22 6.50
CA ALA A 117 8.37 -3.93 5.25
C ALA A 117 9.63 -4.80 5.07
N THR A 118 9.83 -5.32 3.86
CA THR A 118 10.97 -6.16 3.50
C THR A 118 11.94 -5.42 2.57
N TRP A 119 13.13 -5.97 2.37
CA TRP A 119 14.11 -5.42 1.44
C TRP A 119 14.08 -6.20 0.14
N GLU A 120 13.76 -5.52 -0.96
CA GLU A 120 13.65 -6.12 -2.29
C GLU A 120 14.76 -5.62 -3.21
N THR A 121 15.19 -6.46 -4.15
CA THR A 121 16.12 -6.05 -5.21
C THR A 121 15.41 -5.09 -6.18
N GLY A 122 16.19 -4.23 -6.85
CA GLY A 122 15.64 -3.36 -7.89
C GLY A 122 14.94 -4.15 -9.01
N GLN A 123 15.46 -5.33 -9.36
CA GLN A 123 14.85 -6.20 -10.38
C GLN A 123 13.52 -6.78 -9.90
N HIS A 124 13.46 -7.31 -8.67
CA HIS A 124 12.22 -7.87 -8.13
C HIS A 124 11.14 -6.78 -7.98
N LEU A 125 11.52 -5.62 -7.47
CA LEU A 125 10.61 -4.48 -7.35
C LEU A 125 10.12 -3.98 -8.71
N ALA A 126 10.98 -3.92 -9.73
CA ALA A 126 10.58 -3.56 -11.09
C ALA A 126 9.57 -4.56 -11.70
N ALA A 127 9.74 -5.85 -11.41
CA ALA A 127 8.81 -6.89 -11.85
C ALA A 127 7.43 -6.77 -11.17
N MET A 128 7.39 -6.45 -9.88
CA MET A 128 6.12 -6.24 -9.16
C MET A 128 5.46 -4.90 -9.46
N SER A 129 6.25 -3.82 -9.59
CA SER A 129 5.77 -2.47 -9.85
C SER A 129 6.89 -1.58 -10.38
N GLY A 130 7.08 -1.62 -11.71
CA GLY A 130 8.05 -0.78 -12.42
C GLY A 130 7.82 0.72 -12.19
N GLU A 131 6.57 1.16 -12.23
CA GLU A 131 6.25 2.58 -12.04
C GLU A 131 6.49 3.04 -10.59
N LEU A 132 6.23 2.22 -9.54
CA LEU A 132 6.54 2.62 -8.16
C LEU A 132 8.06 2.81 -7.97
N LYS A 133 8.84 1.90 -8.56
CA LYS A 133 10.30 2.00 -8.54
C LYS A 133 10.76 3.25 -9.27
N GLN A 134 10.30 3.46 -10.50
CA GLN A 134 10.68 4.60 -11.32
C GLN A 134 10.36 5.92 -10.62
N ALA A 135 9.14 6.08 -10.09
CA ALA A 135 8.74 7.28 -9.37
C ALA A 135 9.65 7.55 -8.15
N TYR A 136 10.03 6.49 -7.43
CA TYR A 136 10.95 6.62 -6.30
C TYR A 136 12.38 6.95 -6.75
N ASP A 137 12.86 6.39 -7.84
CA ASP A 137 14.19 6.69 -8.37
C ASP A 137 14.25 8.16 -8.85
N GLU A 138 13.26 8.61 -9.62
CA GLU A 138 13.14 10.00 -10.09
C GLU A 138 13.17 11.01 -8.95
N ALA A 139 12.49 10.68 -7.86
CA ALA A 139 12.42 11.47 -6.65
C ALA A 139 13.70 11.54 -5.82
N ASN A 140 14.49 10.48 -5.87
CA ASN A 140 15.66 10.28 -5.03
C ASN A 140 16.95 10.27 -5.86
N HIS A 141 16.89 10.59 -7.16
CA HIS A 141 18.07 10.79 -7.97
C HIS A 141 18.92 11.89 -7.32
N PRO A 142 20.19 11.62 -6.99
CA PRO A 142 21.13 12.69 -6.79
C PRO A 142 21.24 13.40 -8.13
N GLN A 143 20.77 14.64 -8.22
CA GLN A 143 21.24 15.55 -9.25
C GLN A 143 22.76 15.50 -9.17
N GLN A 144 23.41 14.89 -10.17
CA GLN A 144 24.85 15.00 -10.35
C GLN A 144 25.11 16.49 -10.62
N ARG A 145 25.47 17.21 -9.55
CA ARG A 145 26.18 18.50 -9.65
C ARG A 145 27.68 18.22 -9.70
#